data_AF-A0A0X3TYL8-F1
#
_entry.id   AF-A0A0X3TYL8-F1
#
_cell.length_a   1.000
_cell.length_b   1.000
_cell.length_c   1.000
_cell.angle_alpha   90.00
_cell.angle_beta   90.00
_cell.angle_gamma   90.00
#
_symmetry.space_group_name_H-M   'P 1'
#
loop_
_entity.id
_entity.type
_entity.pdbx_description
1 polymer ?
#
loop_
_entity_poly.entity_id
_entity_poly.type
_entity_poly.pdbx_seq_one_letter_code
_entity_poly.pdbx_strand_id
1 'polypeptide(L)'
;MNPISRNLVTIYRTERLIARRRLAVVQRQTVLMVVAGIAAMAGLVLLNLSLFLALQAWMSAASSAAVLSAANLVLGGLLVLIARGSNVEEELAPAIEVRDMAIADIEAELDDMATEAREVVNAVKSIGSNPLGSLATLLVPILSALLKTRKDD
;
A
#
# COMPACT_ATOMS: atom_id res chain seq x y z
N MET A 1 10.46 19.31 28.25
CA MET A 1 10.02 18.23 27.33
C MET A 1 10.45 18.63 25.92
N ASN A 2 11.22 17.77 25.24
CA ASN A 2 11.78 18.06 23.91
C ASN A 2 10.63 18.18 22.87
N PRO A 3 10.59 19.20 22.00
CA PRO A 3 9.56 19.36 20.96
C PRO A 3 9.33 18.09 20.11
N ILE A 4 10.38 17.30 19.89
CA ILE A 4 10.32 16.03 19.14
C ILE A 4 9.42 15.00 19.85
N SER A 5 9.51 14.86 21.17
CA SER A 5 8.71 13.87 21.91
C SER A 5 7.23 14.24 21.96
N ARG A 6 6.90 15.54 22.01
CA ARG A 6 5.52 16.04 21.97
C ARG A 6 4.86 15.79 20.61
N ASN A 7 5.58 16.00 19.52
CA ASN A 7 5.07 15.74 18.17
C ASN A 7 4.86 14.24 17.93
N LEU A 8 5.80 13.38 18.34
CA LEU A 8 5.64 11.92 18.24
C LEU A 8 4.43 11.39 19.01
N VAL A 9 4.18 11.87 20.23
CA VAL A 9 2.99 11.48 21.01
C VAL A 9 1.71 11.95 20.33
N THR A 10 1.74 13.12 19.70
CA THR A 10 0.59 13.66 18.96
C THR A 10 0.30 12.83 17.72
N ILE A 11 1.33 12.49 16.92
CA ILE A 11 1.21 11.61 15.76
C ILE A 11 0.68 10.24 16.19
N TYR A 12 1.29 9.60 17.18
CA TYR A 12 0.87 8.29 17.66
C TYR A 12 -0.59 8.27 18.14
N ARG A 13 -1.00 9.29 18.91
CA ARG A 13 -2.38 9.39 19.40
C ARG A 13 -3.37 9.58 18.25
N THR A 14 -2.99 10.33 17.22
CA THR A 14 -3.83 10.63 16.06
C THR A 14 -3.96 9.39 15.17
N GLU A 15 -2.85 8.73 14.84
CA GLU A 15 -2.80 7.47 14.09
C GLU A 15 -3.63 6.37 14.77
N ARG A 16 -3.51 6.23 16.09
CA ARG A 16 -4.30 5.27 16.86
C ARG A 16 -5.81 5.58 16.79
N LEU A 17 -6.20 6.85 16.74
CA LEU A 17 -7.60 7.28 16.68
C LEU A 17 -8.19 7.03 15.29
N ILE A 18 -7.42 7.33 14.23
CA ILE A 18 -7.77 7.06 12.83
C ILE A 18 -7.91 5.55 12.61
N ALA A 19 -6.92 4.76 13.02
CA ALA A 19 -6.95 3.30 12.88
C ALA A 19 -8.16 2.68 13.60
N ARG A 20 -8.44 3.10 14.83
CA ARG A 20 -9.63 2.64 15.58
C ARG A 20 -10.93 2.99 14.89
N ARG A 21 -11.06 4.22 14.37
CA ARG A 21 -12.27 4.63 13.66
C ARG A 21 -12.44 3.85 12.36
N ARG A 22 -11.37 3.66 11.59
CA ARG A 22 -11.38 2.90 10.34
C ARG A 22 -11.80 1.45 10.59
N LEU A 23 -11.24 0.80 11.62
CA LEU A 23 -11.62 -0.55 12.02
C LEU A 23 -13.09 -0.63 12.47
N ALA A 24 -13.57 0.33 13.25
CA ALA A 24 -14.97 0.35 13.69
C ALA A 24 -15.95 0.52 12.51
N VAL A 25 -15.61 1.36 11.53
CA VAL A 25 -16.41 1.54 10.32
C VAL A 25 -16.42 0.25 9.48
N VAL A 26 -15.24 -0.34 9.22
CA VAL A 26 -15.13 -1.60 8.48
C VAL A 26 -15.91 -2.71 9.19
N GLN A 27 -15.75 -2.88 10.49
CA GLN A 27 -16.47 -3.89 11.26
C GLN A 27 -17.99 -3.71 11.16
N ARG A 28 -18.50 -2.49 11.37
CA ARG A 28 -19.93 -2.20 11.28
C ARG A 28 -20.46 -2.43 9.87
N GLN A 29 -19.71 -1.98 8.86
CA GLN A 29 -20.06 -2.16 7.46
C GLN A 29 -20.12 -3.66 7.11
N THR A 30 -19.12 -4.45 7.51
CA THR A 30 -19.10 -5.90 7.29
C THR A 30 -20.32 -6.57 7.91
N VAL A 31 -20.66 -6.26 9.16
CA VAL A 31 -21.86 -6.84 9.81
C VAL A 31 -23.13 -6.49 9.04
N LEU A 32 -23.31 -5.22 8.68
CA LEU A 32 -24.48 -4.78 7.91
C LEU A 32 -24.52 -5.44 6.52
N MET A 33 -23.37 -5.60 5.87
CA MET A 33 -23.26 -6.22 4.55
C MET A 33 -23.58 -7.72 4.60
N VAL A 34 -23.16 -8.41 5.67
CA VAL A 34 -23.52 -9.82 5.91
C VAL A 34 -25.02 -9.95 6.14
N VAL A 35 -25.62 -9.11 7.00
CA VAL A 35 -27.07 -9.12 7.26
C VAL A 35 -27.86 -8.81 5.99
N ALA A 36 -27.43 -7.80 5.23
CA ALA A 36 -28.02 -7.45 3.94
C ALA A 36 -27.89 -8.61 2.94
N GLY A 37 -26.75 -9.30 2.91
CA GLY A 37 -26.52 -10.48 2.08
C GLY A 37 -27.47 -11.62 2.41
N ILE A 38 -27.67 -11.91 3.71
CA ILE A 38 -28.65 -12.92 4.17
C ILE A 38 -30.07 -12.53 3.75
N ALA A 39 -30.47 -11.28 3.99
CA ALA A 39 -31.79 -10.78 3.61
C ALA A 39 -32.00 -10.83 2.08
N ALA A 40 -30.98 -10.47 1.29
CA ALA A 40 -31.02 -10.54 -0.16
C ALA A 40 -31.15 -11.99 -0.66
N MET A 41 -30.41 -12.95 -0.09
CA MET A 41 -30.55 -14.37 -0.43
C MET A 41 -31.95 -14.90 -0.12
N ALA A 42 -32.48 -14.59 1.08
CA ALA A 42 -33.84 -14.98 1.45
C ALA A 42 -34.88 -14.36 0.49
N GLY A 43 -34.70 -13.08 0.17
CA GLY A 43 -35.52 -12.38 -0.82
C GLY A 43 -35.46 -13.02 -2.20
N LEU A 44 -34.29 -13.41 -2.69
CA LEU A 44 -34.12 -14.08 -3.99
C LEU A 44 -34.81 -15.44 -4.05
N VAL A 45 -34.76 -16.23 -2.97
CA VAL A 45 -35.47 -17.50 -2.86
C VAL A 45 -36.99 -17.27 -2.91
N LEU A 46 -37.50 -16.34 -2.10
CA LEU A 46 -38.92 -16.03 -2.05
C LEU A 46 -39.42 -15.42 -3.35
N LEU A 47 -38.61 -14.58 -4.01
CA LEU A 47 -38.91 -14.01 -5.31
C LEU A 47 -39.03 -15.11 -6.36
N ASN A 48 -38.09 -16.05 -6.42
CA ASN A 48 -38.18 -17.20 -7.32
C ASN A 48 -39.43 -18.04 -7.07
N LEU A 49 -39.75 -18.32 -5.81
CA LEU A 49 -40.96 -19.05 -5.45
C LEU A 49 -42.22 -18.28 -5.87
N SER A 50 -42.28 -16.98 -5.60
CA SER A 50 -43.39 -16.12 -5.97
C SER A 50 -43.60 -16.07 -7.49
N LEU A 51 -42.52 -15.89 -8.25
CA LEU A 51 -42.57 -15.93 -9.71
C LEU A 51 -43.04 -17.30 -10.21
N PHE A 52 -42.48 -18.39 -9.68
CA PHE A 52 -42.87 -19.74 -10.07
C PHE A 52 -44.37 -19.97 -9.86
N LEU A 53 -44.90 -19.58 -8.69
CA LEU A 53 -46.33 -19.69 -8.39
C LEU A 53 -47.18 -18.79 -9.30
N ALA A 54 -46.72 -17.59 -9.63
CA ALA A 54 -47.40 -16.70 -10.56
C ALA A 54 -47.43 -17.28 -11.99
N LEU A 55 -46.32 -17.88 -12.45
CA LEU A 55 -46.24 -18.56 -13.74
C LEU A 55 -47.18 -19.77 -13.80
N GLN A 56 -47.30 -20.54 -12.71
CA GLN A 56 -48.22 -21.67 -12.63
C GLN A 56 -49.69 -21.28 -12.82
N ALA A 57 -50.07 -20.03 -12.59
CA ALA A 57 -51.43 -19.57 -12.87
C ALA A 57 -51.76 -19.65 -14.37
N TRP A 58 -50.76 -19.60 -15.25
CA TRP A 58 -50.94 -19.51 -16.71
C TRP A 58 -50.40 -20.74 -17.47
N MET A 59 -49.54 -21.55 -16.84
CA MET A 59 -48.91 -22.69 -17.50
C MET A 59 -48.64 -23.86 -16.53
N SER A 60 -48.26 -25.03 -17.06
CA SER A 60 -47.97 -26.21 -16.25
C SER A 60 -46.74 -26.02 -15.35
N ALA A 61 -46.61 -26.82 -14.29
CA ALA A 61 -45.46 -26.74 -13.39
C ALA A 61 -44.12 -26.96 -14.13
N ALA A 62 -44.08 -27.90 -15.08
CA ALA A 62 -42.87 -28.18 -15.86
C ALA A 62 -42.47 -27.00 -16.77
N SER A 63 -43.43 -26.39 -17.46
CA SER A 63 -43.17 -25.22 -18.32
C SER A 63 -42.79 -23.98 -17.51
N SER A 64 -43.45 -23.76 -16.36
CA SER A 64 -43.09 -22.69 -15.42
C SER A 64 -41.64 -22.81 -14.93
N ALA A 65 -41.21 -24.03 -14.57
CA ALA A 65 -39.85 -24.29 -14.12
C ALA A 65 -38.83 -24.09 -15.24
N ALA A 66 -39.16 -24.47 -16.47
CA ALA A 66 -38.31 -24.27 -17.64
C ALA A 66 -38.10 -22.77 -17.94
N VAL A 67 -39.18 -21.97 -17.93
CA VAL A 67 -39.10 -20.53 -18.17
C VAL A 67 -38.33 -19.83 -17.05
N LEU A 68 -38.60 -20.17 -15.80
CA LEU A 68 -37.92 -19.56 -14.65
C LEU A 68 -36.44 -19.93 -14.61
N SER A 69 -36.07 -21.17 -14.94
CA SER A 69 -34.66 -21.57 -15.00
C SER A 69 -33.92 -20.86 -16.13
N ALA A 70 -34.54 -20.71 -17.32
CA ALA A 70 -33.97 -19.92 -18.41
C ALA A 70 -33.76 -18.44 -18.01
N ALA A 71 -34.73 -17.83 -17.33
CA ALA A 71 -34.61 -16.46 -16.83
C ALA A 71 -33.46 -16.32 -15.81
N ASN A 72 -33.31 -17.27 -14.89
CA ASN A 72 -32.20 -17.27 -13.93
C ASN A 72 -30.84 -17.45 -14.60
N LEU A 73 -30.74 -18.27 -15.66
CA LEU A 73 -29.51 -18.40 -16.43
C LEU A 73 -29.12 -17.10 -17.12
N VAL A 74 -30.09 -16.39 -17.71
CA VAL A 74 -29.87 -15.06 -18.29
C VAL A 74 -29.41 -14.07 -17.23
N LEU A 75 -30.10 -14.02 -16.08
CA LEU A 75 -29.73 -13.14 -14.97
C LEU A 75 -28.34 -13.45 -14.42
N GLY A 76 -28.00 -14.73 -14.24
CA GLY A 76 -26.66 -15.18 -13.86
C GLY A 76 -25.59 -14.77 -14.86
N GLY A 77 -25.87 -14.91 -16.16
CA GLY A 77 -25.00 -14.44 -17.24
C GLY A 77 -24.74 -12.93 -17.16
N LEU A 78 -25.79 -12.12 -16.96
CA LEU A 78 -25.66 -10.67 -16.79
C LEU A 78 -24.82 -10.32 -15.56
N LEU A 79 -25.02 -11.00 -14.42
CA LEU A 79 -24.23 -10.78 -13.21
C LEU A 79 -22.76 -11.11 -13.43
N VAL A 80 -22.44 -12.18 -14.17
CA VAL A 80 -21.05 -12.51 -14.53
C VAL A 80 -20.43 -11.41 -15.40
N LEU A 81 -21.17 -10.87 -16.37
CA LEU A 81 -20.68 -9.77 -17.21
C LEU A 81 -20.38 -8.51 -16.38
N ILE A 82 -21.26 -8.17 -15.44
CA ILE A 82 -21.06 -7.03 -14.53
C ILE A 82 -19.85 -7.28 -13.62
N ALA A 83 -19.74 -8.48 -13.04
CA ALA A 83 -18.64 -8.84 -12.14
C ALA A 83 -17.27 -8.80 -12.83
N ARG A 84 -17.20 -9.11 -14.14
CA ARG A 84 -15.97 -9.01 -14.93
C ARG A 84 -15.52 -7.57 -15.17
N GLY A 85 -16.39 -6.57 -15.02
CA GLY A 85 -16.03 -5.17 -15.13
C GLY A 85 -15.32 -4.61 -13.89
N SER A 86 -15.35 -5.32 -12.76
CA SER A 86 -14.77 -4.89 -11.49
C SER A 86 -13.27 -5.25 -11.42
N ASN A 87 -12.42 -4.58 -12.21
CA ASN A 87 -10.97 -4.84 -12.24
C ASN A 87 -10.25 -4.23 -11.03
N VAL A 88 -10.01 -5.05 -10.01
CA VAL A 88 -9.22 -4.70 -8.82
C VAL A 88 -7.79 -4.28 -9.20
N GLU A 89 -7.21 -4.86 -10.24
CA GLU A 89 -5.89 -4.45 -10.77
C GLU A 89 -5.85 -2.99 -11.22
N GLU A 90 -6.93 -2.45 -11.79
CA GLU A 90 -7.00 -1.06 -12.23
C GLU A 90 -7.10 -0.10 -11.04
N GLU A 91 -7.83 -0.50 -10.00
CA GLU A 91 -7.92 0.25 -8.74
C GLU A 91 -6.58 0.25 -7.97
N LEU A 92 -5.79 -0.82 -8.09
CA LEU A 92 -4.51 -0.97 -7.41
C LEU A 92 -3.32 -0.40 -8.19
N ALA A 93 -3.47 -0.14 -9.49
CA ALA A 93 -2.37 0.32 -10.34
C ALA A 93 -1.63 1.57 -9.79
N PRO A 94 -2.31 2.64 -9.32
CA PRO A 94 -1.62 3.80 -8.75
C PRO A 94 -0.89 3.48 -7.45
N ALA A 95 -1.44 2.59 -6.62
CA ALA A 95 -0.81 2.19 -5.36
C ALA A 95 0.43 1.31 -5.61
N ILE A 96 0.38 0.47 -6.64
CA ILE A 96 1.52 -0.33 -7.11
C ILE A 96 2.61 0.58 -7.67
N GLU A 97 2.26 1.55 -8.50
CA GLU A 97 3.20 2.51 -9.07
C GLU A 97 3.93 3.33 -7.99
N VAL A 98 3.20 3.85 -6.99
CA VAL A 98 3.81 4.59 -5.86
C VAL A 98 4.73 3.70 -5.04
N ARG A 99 4.36 2.44 -4.80
CA ARG A 99 5.21 1.47 -4.10
C ARG A 99 6.49 1.20 -4.90
N ASP A 100 6.37 0.99 -6.20
CA ASP A 100 7.49 0.64 -7.06
C ASP A 100 8.47 1.81 -7.18
N MET A 101 7.98 3.06 -7.24
CA MET A 101 8.80 4.26 -7.15
C MET A 101 9.55 4.35 -5.81
N ALA A 102 8.85 4.09 -4.69
CA ALA A 102 9.49 4.11 -3.37
C ALA A 102 10.56 3.02 -3.20
N ILE A 103 10.38 1.85 -3.82
CA ILE A 103 11.39 0.78 -3.84
C ILE A 103 12.60 1.21 -4.69
N ALA A 104 12.36 1.79 -5.86
CA ALA A 104 13.42 2.28 -6.74
C ALA A 104 14.28 3.37 -6.07
N ASP A 105 13.65 4.29 -5.32
CA ASP A 105 14.37 5.32 -4.58
C ASP A 105 15.28 4.73 -3.49
N ILE A 106 14.80 3.70 -2.78
CA ILE A 106 15.62 2.97 -1.78
C ILE A 106 16.78 2.24 -2.46
N GLU A 107 16.56 1.61 -3.61
CA GLU A 107 17.63 0.93 -4.36
C GLU A 107 18.72 1.92 -4.80
N ALA A 108 18.33 3.12 -5.27
CA ALA A 108 19.27 4.16 -5.64
C ALA A 108 20.09 4.65 -4.44
N GLU A 109 19.45 4.92 -3.30
CA GLU A 109 20.13 5.38 -2.09
C GLU A 109 21.09 4.32 -1.53
N LEU A 110 20.74 3.02 -1.65
CA LEU A 110 21.62 1.92 -1.25
C LEU A 110 22.87 1.79 -2.14
N ASP A 111 22.76 2.04 -3.45
CA ASP A 111 23.90 1.97 -4.38
C ASP A 111 24.87 3.14 -4.16
N ASP A 112 24.33 4.34 -3.88
CA ASP A 112 25.12 5.51 -3.49
C ASP A 112 25.89 5.25 -2.18
N MET A 113 25.21 4.73 -1.15
CA MET A 113 25.85 4.34 0.12
C MET A 113 26.92 3.26 -0.06
N ALA A 114 26.68 2.28 -0.94
CA ALA A 114 27.66 1.23 -1.23
C ALA A 114 28.90 1.80 -1.95
N THR A 115 28.71 2.80 -2.80
CA THR A 115 29.79 3.51 -3.50
C THR A 115 30.62 4.35 -2.54
N GLU A 116 29.98 5.16 -1.69
CA GLU A 116 30.67 5.92 -0.64
C GLU A 116 31.45 5.01 0.32
N ALA A 117 30.86 3.88 0.74
CA ALA A 117 31.55 2.92 1.59
C ALA A 117 32.81 2.33 0.92
N ARG A 118 32.76 2.04 -0.38
CA ARG A 118 33.92 1.59 -1.16
C ARG A 118 34.99 2.68 -1.27
N GLU A 119 34.60 3.93 -1.48
CA GLU A 119 35.53 5.07 -1.51
C GLU A 119 36.23 5.26 -0.17
N VAL A 120 35.50 5.18 0.94
CA VAL A 120 36.07 5.25 2.30
C VAL A 120 37.05 4.11 2.53
N VAL A 121 36.70 2.88 2.15
CA VAL A 121 37.60 1.72 2.28
C VAL A 121 38.86 1.90 1.43
N ASN A 122 38.73 2.38 0.20
CA ASN A 122 39.86 2.65 -0.69
C ASN A 122 40.75 3.78 -0.15
N ALA A 123 40.17 4.85 0.41
CA ALA A 123 40.91 5.92 1.06
C ALA A 123 41.72 5.40 2.25
N VAL A 124 41.11 4.58 3.12
CA VAL A 124 41.81 3.94 4.26
C VAL A 124 42.92 3.00 3.79
N LYS A 125 42.67 2.20 2.74
CA LYS A 125 43.67 1.30 2.17
C LYS A 125 44.84 2.06 1.54
N SER A 126 44.58 3.20 0.91
CA SER A 126 45.60 4.06 0.29
C SER A 126 46.57 4.65 1.32
N ILE A 127 46.06 5.01 2.51
CA ILE A 127 46.86 5.49 3.65
C ILE A 127 47.84 4.40 4.12
N GLY A 128 47.42 3.13 4.15
CA GLY A 128 48.29 2.00 4.48
C GLY A 128 49.34 1.69 3.41
N SER A 129 49.04 1.95 2.13
CA SER A 129 49.95 1.65 1.01
C SER A 129 50.98 2.75 0.73
N ASN A 130 50.81 3.99 1.19
CA ASN A 130 51.77 5.07 0.93
C ASN A 130 51.89 6.11 2.08
N PRO A 131 52.49 5.73 3.22
CA PRO A 131 52.51 6.55 4.44
C PRO A 131 53.34 7.84 4.33
N LEU A 132 54.21 7.99 3.34
CA LEU A 132 55.10 9.15 3.19
C LEU A 132 54.51 10.25 2.30
N GLY A 133 53.53 9.94 1.43
CA GLY A 133 52.91 10.91 0.53
C GLY A 133 51.73 11.68 1.14
N SER A 134 50.95 11.06 2.05
CA SER A 134 49.75 11.68 2.63
C SER A 134 50.05 12.60 3.83
N LEU A 135 51.19 12.43 4.49
CA LEU A 135 51.62 13.33 5.56
C LEU A 135 51.87 14.74 5.02
N ALA A 136 52.36 14.88 3.79
CA ALA A 136 52.61 16.18 3.18
C ALA A 136 51.31 16.98 2.95
N THR A 137 50.21 16.34 2.54
CA THR A 137 48.92 17.02 2.29
C THR A 137 48.13 17.32 3.56
N LEU A 138 48.28 16.53 4.62
CA LEU A 138 47.64 16.80 5.92
C LEU A 138 48.37 17.86 6.76
N LEU A 139 49.68 18.06 6.54
CA LEU A 139 50.47 19.04 7.29
C LEU A 139 50.34 20.47 6.75
N VAL A 140 49.98 20.66 5.47
CA VAL A 140 49.83 21.99 4.86
C VAL A 140 48.74 22.84 5.56
N PRO A 141 47.52 22.33 5.82
CA PRO A 141 46.49 23.10 6.53
C PRO A 141 46.92 23.49 7.95
N ILE A 142 47.56 22.59 8.69
CA ILE A 142 47.98 22.81 10.08
C ILE A 142 49.11 23.84 10.16
N LEU A 143 50.11 23.73 9.28
CA LEU A 143 51.21 24.70 9.19
C LEU A 143 50.70 26.08 8.78
N SER A 144 49.74 26.15 7.86
CA SER A 144 49.13 27.43 7.45
C SER A 144 48.31 28.09 8.58
N ALA A 145 47.61 27.28 9.38
CA ALA A 145 46.89 27.75 10.56
C ALA A 145 47.83 28.29 11.64
N LEU A 146 48.96 27.60 11.90
CA LEU A 146 49.97 28.04 12.87
C LEU A 146 50.74 29.30 12.43
N LEU A 147 51.02 29.45 11.13
CA LEU A 147 51.69 30.64 10.58
C LEU A 147 50.78 31.88 10.60
N LYS A 148 49.46 31.70 10.46
CA LYS A 148 48.50 32.80 10.52
C LYS A 148 48.36 33.37 11.93
N THR A 149 48.38 32.53 12.97
CA THR A 149 48.30 32.97 14.37
C THR A 149 49.52 33.76 14.86
N ARG A 150 50.67 33.63 14.18
CA ARG A 150 51.92 34.36 14.51
C ARG A 150 52.07 35.72 13.84
N LYS A 151 51.15 36.10 12.94
CA LYS A 151 51.20 37.35 12.19
C LYS A 151 50.29 38.45 12.75
N ASP A 152 49.49 38.10 13.77
CA ASP A 152 48.56 39.02 14.46
C ASP A 152 49.05 39.47 15.86
N ASP A 153 50.31 39.17 16.23
CA ASP A 153 51.08 39.81 17.33
C ASP A 153 52.23 40.64 16.73
#